data_AF-A0A967MJU4-F1
#
_entry.id   AF-A0A967MJU4-F1
#
_cell.length_a   1.000
_cell.length_b   1.000
_cell.length_c   1.000
_cell.angle_alpha   90.00
_cell.angle_beta   90.00
_cell.angle_gamma   90.00
#
_symmetry.space_group_name_H-M   'P 1'
#
loop_
_entity.id
_entity.type
_entity.pdbx_description
1 polymer ?
#
loop_
_entity_poly.entity_id
_entity_poly.type
_entity_poly.pdbx_seq_one_letter_code
_entity_poly.pdbx_strand_id
1 'polypeptide(L)'
;MQRRHGPGWVAVGDAAGLVNPMNGEGIDYGLESGMLAADLFVADPATAPEEYDRQIGERFDAFLRTGRRFSFLIGHPWILRAGLRLAVGTQAIADITLQVMGNLVDADSPGAAGRVLRVADRTLAVADPLLRRTRA
;
A
#
# COMPACT_ATOMS: atom_id res chain seq x y z
N MET A 1 16.19 3.44 -13.67
CA MET A 1 15.02 4.33 -13.57
C MET A 1 14.48 4.53 -14.97
N GLN A 2 13.27 4.04 -15.26
CA GLN A 2 12.62 4.25 -16.55
C GLN A 2 12.08 5.69 -16.58
N ARG A 3 12.41 6.48 -17.60
CA ARG A 3 11.91 7.86 -17.74
C ARG A 3 10.40 7.81 -18.02
N ARG A 4 9.61 8.56 -17.25
CA ARG A 4 8.14 8.63 -17.39
C ARG A 4 7.67 9.75 -18.31
N HIS A 5 8.55 10.68 -18.67
CA HIS A 5 8.24 11.79 -19.56
C HIS A 5 9.49 12.32 -20.27
N GLY A 6 9.29 13.15 -21.29
CA GLY A 6 10.32 13.91 -21.98
C GLY A 6 9.72 14.97 -22.91
N PRO A 7 10.55 15.65 -23.72
CA PRO A 7 10.06 16.74 -24.57
C PRO A 7 8.96 16.27 -25.52
N GLY A 8 7.74 16.78 -25.30
CA GLY A 8 6.56 16.45 -26.12
C GLY A 8 5.97 15.05 -25.91
N TRP A 9 6.36 14.31 -24.86
CA TRP A 9 5.80 12.99 -24.60
C TRP A 9 5.73 12.63 -23.11
N VAL A 10 4.76 11.78 -22.78
CA VAL A 10 4.62 11.14 -21.46
C VAL A 10 4.30 9.67 -21.63
N ALA A 11 4.75 8.85 -20.68
CA ALA A 11 4.33 7.45 -20.56
C ALA A 11 3.06 7.37 -19.72
N VAL A 12 2.16 6.45 -20.06
CA VAL A 12 0.88 6.21 -19.38
C VAL A 12 0.73 4.73 -19.00
N GLY A 13 -0.11 4.44 -18.02
CA GLY A 13 -0.39 3.07 -17.56
C GLY A 13 0.86 2.26 -17.21
N ASP A 14 0.91 1.02 -17.69
CA ASP A 14 2.02 0.09 -17.47
C ASP A 14 3.37 0.63 -17.94
N ALA A 15 3.39 1.41 -19.03
CA ALA A 15 4.62 2.05 -19.52
C ALA A 15 5.18 3.09 -18.56
N ALA A 16 4.32 3.70 -17.73
CA ALA A 16 4.71 4.58 -16.63
C ALA A 16 4.97 3.83 -15.30
N GLY A 17 4.70 2.52 -15.27
CA GLY A 17 4.73 1.70 -14.06
C GLY A 17 3.55 1.95 -13.12
N LEU A 18 2.41 2.37 -13.68
CA LEU A 18 1.16 2.59 -12.94
C LEU A 18 0.33 1.31 -12.95
N VAL A 19 0.68 0.38 -12.06
CA VAL A 19 -0.01 -0.92 -11.91
C VAL A 19 -0.39 -1.12 -10.45
N ASN A 20 -1.56 -1.68 -10.20
CA ASN A 20 -1.96 -2.03 -8.85
C ASN A 20 -1.13 -3.22 -8.30
N PRO A 21 -0.39 -3.03 -7.19
CA PRO A 21 0.50 -4.04 -6.62
C PRO A 21 -0.25 -5.20 -5.95
N MET A 22 -1.53 -5.04 -5.62
CA MET A 22 -2.33 -6.02 -4.87
C MET A 22 -3.03 -7.01 -5.79
N ASN A 23 -3.67 -6.52 -6.86
CA ASN A 23 -4.47 -7.34 -7.79
C ASN A 23 -3.88 -7.41 -9.22
N GLY A 24 -2.84 -6.62 -9.53
CA GLY A 24 -2.20 -6.58 -10.84
C GLY A 24 -3.00 -5.84 -11.92
N GLU A 25 -4.07 -5.13 -11.53
CA GLU A 25 -4.93 -4.42 -12.48
C GLU A 25 -4.30 -3.08 -12.90
N GLY A 26 -4.07 -2.91 -14.20
CA GLY A 26 -3.51 -1.69 -14.81
C GLY A 26 -4.51 -0.87 -15.62
N ILE A 27 -5.73 -1.38 -15.85
CA ILE A 27 -6.71 -0.76 -16.77
C ILE A 27 -7.15 0.61 -16.28
N ASP A 28 -7.58 0.71 -15.02
CA ASP A 28 -8.09 1.96 -14.44
C ASP A 28 -6.98 3.03 -14.38
N TYR A 29 -5.77 2.63 -13.98
CA TYR A 29 -4.58 3.48 -13.97
C TYR A 29 -4.16 3.93 -15.37
N GLY A 30 -4.28 3.05 -16.37
CA GLY A 30 -4.03 3.37 -17.77
C GLY A 30 -5.01 4.40 -18.31
N LEU A 31 -6.30 4.26 -17.98
CA LEU A 31 -7.34 5.22 -18.36
C LEU A 31 -7.14 6.56 -17.66
N GLU A 32 -6.97 6.59 -16.34
CA GLU A 32 -6.83 7.84 -15.59
C GLU A 32 -5.57 8.62 -16.00
N SER A 33 -4.44 7.93 -16.15
CA SER A 33 -3.20 8.55 -16.63
C SER A 33 -3.28 9.00 -18.09
N GLY A 34 -3.94 8.24 -18.96
CA GLY A 34 -4.17 8.61 -20.36
C GLY A 34 -5.05 9.85 -20.51
N MET A 35 -6.14 9.93 -19.75
CA MET A 35 -7.02 11.11 -19.73
C MET A 35 -6.29 12.35 -19.22
N LEU A 36 -5.57 12.23 -18.11
CA LEU A 36 -4.78 13.35 -17.56
C LEU A 36 -3.72 13.84 -18.56
N ALA A 37 -3.01 12.92 -19.21
CA ALA A 37 -2.06 13.29 -20.26
C ALA A 37 -2.75 14.04 -21.40
N ALA A 38 -3.87 13.53 -21.91
CA ALA A 38 -4.60 14.17 -23.00
C ALA A 38 -5.06 15.59 -22.62
N ASP A 39 -5.65 15.77 -21.44
CA ASP A 39 -6.13 17.07 -20.97
C ASP A 39 -4.98 18.09 -20.86
N LEU A 40 -3.83 17.68 -20.35
CA LEU A 40 -2.65 18.54 -20.21
C LEU A 40 -2.05 18.92 -21.57
N PHE A 41 -1.94 17.96 -22.50
CA PHE A 41 -1.42 18.22 -23.84
C PHE A 41 -2.37 19.08 -24.68
N VAL A 42 -3.68 18.98 -24.47
CA VAL A 42 -4.66 19.87 -25.11
C VAL A 42 -4.57 21.29 -24.53
N ALA A 43 -4.33 21.43 -23.23
CA ALA A 43 -4.24 22.73 -22.57
C ALA A 43 -2.95 23.49 -22.92
N ASP A 44 -1.78 22.86 -22.73
CA ASP A 44 -0.48 23.42 -23.09
C ASP A 44 0.57 22.30 -23.29
N PRO A 45 0.91 21.95 -24.54
CA PRO A 45 1.92 20.93 -24.84
C PRO A 45 3.32 21.22 -24.28
N ALA A 46 3.66 22.49 -24.07
CA ALA A 46 5.00 22.87 -23.62
C ALA A 46 5.20 22.53 -22.14
N THR A 47 4.17 22.71 -21.31
CA THR A 47 4.20 22.42 -19.88
C THR A 47 3.67 21.03 -19.52
N ALA A 48 2.92 20.40 -20.43
CA ALA A 48 2.25 19.12 -20.18
C ALA A 48 3.13 18.03 -19.58
N PRO A 49 4.37 17.77 -20.06
CA PRO A 49 5.20 16.70 -19.49
C PRO A 49 5.58 16.92 -18.02
N GLU A 50 5.92 18.15 -17.64
CA GLU A 50 6.31 18.50 -16.26
C GLU A 50 5.10 18.48 -15.33
N GLU A 51 3.98 19.04 -15.80
CA GLU A 51 2.74 19.09 -15.04
C GLU A 51 2.13 17.70 -14.84
N TYR A 52 2.26 16.84 -15.86
CA TYR A 52 1.85 15.44 -15.77
C TYR A 52 2.67 14.69 -14.71
N ASP A 53 3.99 14.85 -14.68
CA ASP A 53 4.85 14.19 -13.69
C ASP A 53 4.51 14.63 -12.26
N ARG A 54 4.25 15.93 -12.07
CA ARG A 54 3.82 16.51 -10.79
C ARG A 54 2.49 15.91 -10.33
N GLN A 55 1.47 15.94 -11.18
CA GLN A 55 0.13 15.48 -10.81
C GLN A 55 0.04 13.96 -10.63
N ILE A 56 0.72 13.18 -11.47
CA ILE A 56 0.86 11.72 -11.29
C ILE A 56 1.59 11.42 -9.98
N GLY A 57 2.63 12.17 -9.67
CA GLY A 57 3.29 12.11 -8.37
C GLY A 57 2.27 12.31 -7.24
N GLU A 58 1.56 13.43 -7.20
CA GLU A 58 0.60 13.74 -6.15
C GLU A 58 -0.52 12.68 -6.00
N ARG A 59 -1.13 12.25 -7.11
CA ARG A 59 -2.21 11.24 -7.11
C ARG A 59 -1.72 9.86 -6.69
N PHE A 60 -0.57 9.44 -7.20
CA PHE A 60 -0.16 8.04 -7.10
C PHE A 60 0.95 7.81 -6.07
N ASP A 61 1.53 8.82 -5.41
CA ASP A 61 2.65 8.59 -4.49
C ASP A 61 2.24 7.80 -3.24
N ALA A 62 1.04 8.03 -2.70
CA ALA A 62 0.51 7.21 -1.61
C ALA A 62 0.31 5.74 -1.99
N PHE A 63 -0.16 5.52 -3.21
CA PHE A 63 -0.41 4.21 -3.78
C PHE A 63 0.89 3.47 -4.12
N LEU A 64 1.79 4.13 -4.85
CA LEU A 64 3.10 3.61 -5.23
C LEU A 64 3.99 3.34 -4.02
N ARG A 65 3.92 4.14 -2.95
CA ARG A 65 4.62 3.83 -1.68
C ARG A 65 4.10 2.55 -1.05
N THR A 66 2.78 2.35 -1.05
CA THR A 66 2.14 1.15 -0.50
C THR A 66 2.52 -0.08 -1.34
N GLY A 67 2.51 0.06 -2.67
CA GLY A 67 2.96 -0.99 -3.58
C GLY A 67 4.41 -1.38 -3.42
N ARG A 68 5.33 -0.41 -3.35
CA ARG A 68 6.76 -0.70 -3.10
C ARG A 68 6.97 -1.45 -1.79
N ARG A 69 6.23 -1.10 -0.73
CA ARG A 69 6.27 -1.82 0.56
C ARG A 69 5.71 -3.24 0.43
N PHE A 70 4.60 -3.41 -0.28
CA PHE A 70 3.98 -4.72 -0.50
C PHE A 70 4.85 -5.64 -1.37
N SER A 71 5.37 -5.14 -2.50
CA SER A 71 6.33 -5.87 -3.34
C SER A 71 7.61 -6.22 -2.58
N PHE A 72 8.08 -5.35 -1.68
CA PHE A 72 9.20 -5.67 -0.78
C PHE A 72 8.84 -6.81 0.18
N LEU A 73 7.67 -6.76 0.84
CA LEU A 73 7.22 -7.80 1.77
C LEU A 73 7.07 -9.16 1.07
N ILE A 74 6.46 -9.21 -0.13
CA ILE A 74 6.30 -10.43 -0.91
C ILE A 74 7.62 -10.91 -1.52
N GLY A 75 8.51 -10.00 -1.91
CA GLY A 75 9.83 -10.33 -2.45
C GLY A 75 10.80 -10.92 -1.44
N HIS A 76 10.49 -10.87 -0.14
CA HIS A 76 11.34 -11.38 0.94
C HIS A 76 10.73 -12.62 1.60
N PRO A 77 11.18 -13.84 1.23
CA PRO A 77 10.61 -15.09 1.70
C PRO A 77 10.62 -15.25 3.22
N TRP A 78 11.59 -14.65 3.92
CA TRP A 78 11.66 -14.72 5.38
C TRP A 78 10.57 -13.87 6.05
N ILE A 79 10.20 -12.72 5.46
CA ILE A 79 9.09 -11.88 5.91
C ILE A 79 7.77 -12.60 5.65
N LEU A 80 7.57 -13.05 4.41
CA LEU A 80 6.36 -13.77 4.01
C LEU A 80 6.16 -15.02 4.85
N ARG A 81 7.20 -15.85 5.03
CA ARG A 81 7.12 -17.09 5.82
C ARG A 81 6.91 -16.79 7.29
N ALA A 82 7.50 -15.74 7.85
CA ALA A 82 7.24 -15.33 9.23
C ALA A 82 5.81 -14.81 9.40
N GLY A 83 5.36 -13.94 8.51
CA GLY A 83 3.99 -13.41 8.48
C GLY A 83 2.96 -14.52 8.31
N LEU A 84 3.19 -15.47 7.39
CA LEU A 84 2.33 -16.62 7.19
C LEU A 84 2.37 -17.57 8.40
N ARG A 85 3.55 -17.88 8.94
CA ARG A 85 3.66 -18.70 10.17
C ARG A 85 2.98 -18.06 11.38
N LEU A 86 2.93 -16.73 11.45
CA LEU A 86 2.15 -16.02 12.47
C LEU A 86 0.65 -16.11 12.14
N ALA A 87 0.27 -15.89 10.88
CA ALA A 87 -1.11 -15.95 10.41
C ALA A 87 -1.77 -17.34 10.64
N VAL A 88 -1.03 -18.42 10.39
CA VAL A 88 -1.49 -19.80 10.55
C VAL A 88 -0.97 -20.45 11.84
N GLY A 89 -0.23 -19.70 12.66
CA GLY A 89 0.50 -20.25 13.81
C GLY A 89 -0.35 -20.53 15.02
N THR A 90 -1.53 -19.93 15.10
CA THR A 90 -2.47 -20.14 16.20
C THR A 90 -3.91 -20.07 15.69
N GLN A 91 -4.80 -20.88 16.26
CA GLN A 91 -6.24 -20.85 15.97
C GLN A 91 -6.80 -19.42 16.09
N ALA A 92 -6.34 -18.65 17.08
CA ALA A 92 -6.77 -17.26 17.27
C ALA A 92 -6.48 -16.34 16.07
N ILE A 93 -5.30 -16.45 15.44
CA ILE A 93 -4.96 -15.59 14.29
C ILE A 93 -5.65 -16.10 13.01
N ALA A 94 -5.85 -17.42 12.89
CA ALA A 94 -6.65 -18.00 11.81
C ALA A 94 -8.11 -17.51 11.88
N ASP A 95 -8.71 -17.48 13.07
CA ASP A 95 -10.08 -16.99 13.29
C ASP A 95 -10.20 -15.49 12.99
N ILE A 96 -9.22 -14.68 13.39
CA ILE A 96 -9.16 -13.24 13.05
C ILE A 96 -9.02 -13.06 11.54
N THR A 97 -8.13 -13.82 10.89
CA THR A 97 -7.92 -13.75 9.44
C THR A 97 -9.21 -14.14 8.71
N LEU A 98 -9.92 -15.18 9.17
CA LEU A 98 -11.19 -15.62 8.62
C LEU A 98 -12.30 -14.58 8.84
N GLN A 99 -12.35 -13.91 10.00
CA GLN A 99 -13.31 -12.82 10.25
C GLN A 99 -13.07 -11.61 9.36
N VAL A 100 -11.81 -11.23 9.17
CA VAL A 100 -11.42 -10.11 8.29
C VAL A 100 -11.70 -10.45 6.82
N MET A 101 -11.38 -11.67 6.38
CA MET A 101 -11.70 -12.13 5.02
C MET A 101 -13.19 -12.35 4.79
N GLY A 102 -13.94 -12.73 5.83
CA GLY A 102 -15.38 -12.98 5.79
C GLY A 102 -16.26 -11.75 6.06
N ASN A 103 -15.66 -10.60 6.38
CA ASN A 103 -16.37 -9.38 6.76
C ASN A 103 -17.35 -9.57 7.95
N LEU A 104 -17.03 -10.48 8.88
CA LEU A 104 -17.84 -10.88 10.04
C LEU A 104 -17.26 -10.32 11.34
N VAL A 105 -17.03 -9.01 11.40
CA VAL A 105 -16.63 -8.34 12.64
C VAL A 105 -17.89 -8.01 13.44
N ASP A 106 -18.41 -9.01 14.17
CA ASP A 106 -19.43 -8.79 15.20
C ASP A 106 -18.76 -8.48 16.54
N ALA A 107 -19.08 -7.30 17.07
CA ALA A 107 -18.43 -6.67 18.22
C ALA A 107 -18.80 -7.25 19.60
N ASP A 108 -19.57 -8.34 19.67
CA ASP A 108 -20.38 -8.62 20.88
C ASP A 108 -20.03 -9.90 21.66
N SER A 109 -18.82 -10.45 21.53
CA SER A 109 -18.36 -11.49 22.47
C SER A 109 -17.03 -11.12 23.13
N PRO A 110 -17.01 -10.76 24.44
CA PRO A 110 -15.79 -10.50 25.18
C PRO A 110 -15.13 -11.83 25.56
N GLY A 111 -14.78 -12.63 24.55
CA GLY A 111 -13.96 -13.83 24.69
C GLY A 111 -12.48 -13.49 24.89
N ALA A 112 -11.65 -14.54 24.97
CA ALA A 112 -10.21 -14.47 25.24
C ALA A 112 -9.45 -13.40 24.42
N ALA A 113 -9.92 -13.06 23.22
CA ALA A 113 -9.43 -11.97 22.38
C ALA A 113 -9.39 -10.62 23.12
N GLY A 114 -10.43 -10.26 23.88
CA GLY A 114 -10.46 -9.03 24.66
C GLY A 114 -9.46 -9.00 25.83
N ARG A 115 -9.06 -10.17 26.34
CA ARG A 115 -7.99 -10.28 27.35
C ARG A 115 -6.61 -10.13 26.71
N VAL A 116 -6.40 -10.71 25.54
CA VAL A 116 -5.15 -10.61 24.79
C VAL A 116 -4.92 -9.17 24.32
N LEU A 117 -5.94 -8.48 23.80
CA LEU A 117 -5.82 -7.06 23.42
C LEU A 117 -5.44 -6.18 24.62
N ARG A 118 -6.08 -6.37 25.77
CA ARG A 118 -5.75 -5.60 26.99
C ARG A 118 -4.33 -5.86 27.49
N VAL A 119 -3.79 -7.07 27.29
CA VAL A 119 -2.40 -7.38 27.63
C VAL A 119 -1.45 -6.74 26.63
N ALA A 120 -1.76 -6.81 25.33
CA ALA A 120 -0.98 -6.18 24.28
C ALA A 120 -0.90 -4.65 24.46
N ASP A 121 -2.03 -3.99 24.71
CA ASP A 121 -2.09 -2.55 24.98
C ASP A 121 -1.29 -2.16 26.24
N ARG A 122 -1.37 -2.97 27.31
CA ARG A 122 -0.55 -2.75 28.51
C ARG A 122 0.94 -2.92 28.23
N THR A 123 1.35 -3.91 27.45
CA THR A 123 2.76 -4.13 27.11
C THR A 123 3.30 -3.02 26.20
N LEU A 124 2.49 -2.51 25.27
CA LEU A 124 2.85 -1.39 24.41
C LEU A 124 2.98 -0.09 25.21
N ALA A 125 2.06 0.18 26.14
CA ALA A 125 2.14 1.34 27.02
C ALA A 125 3.38 1.32 27.94
N VAL A 126 3.86 0.14 28.34
CA VAL A 126 5.10 -0.03 29.13
C VAL A 126 6.37 0.04 28.26
N ALA A 127 6.29 -0.32 26.98
CA ALA A 127 7.40 -0.25 26.04
C ALA A 127 7.59 1.15 25.40
N ASP A 128 6.56 1.99 25.43
CA ASP A 128 6.58 3.35 24.86
C ASP A 128 7.68 4.28 25.42
N PRO A 129 8.05 4.24 26.72
CA PRO A 129 9.17 5.00 27.26
C PRO A 129 10.55 4.50 26.79
N LEU A 130 10.66 3.21 26.43
CA LEU A 130 11.91 2.59 25.98
C LEU A 130 12.15 2.81 24.48
N LEU A 131 11.09 2.80 23.67
CA LEU A 131 11.16 3.08 22.22
C LEU A 131 11.48 4.54 21.91
N ARG A 132 11.17 5.47 22.82
CA ARG A 132 11.58 6.89 22.70
C ARG A 132 13.08 7.12 22.93
N ARG A 133 13.81 6.19 23.55
CA ARG A 133 15.26 6.32 23.79
C ARG A 133 16.15 5.86 22.64
N THR A 134 15.62 5.10 21.68
CA THR A 134 16.38 4.60 20.51
C THR A 134 16.19 5.45 19.24
N ARG A 135 15.58 6.63 19.37
CA ARG A 135 15.42 7.63 18.30
C ARG A 135 16.34 8.85 18.43
N ALA A 136 17.49 8.70 19.09
CA ALA A 136 18.57 9.70 19.09
C ALA A 136 19.73 9.24 18.20
#